data_AF-A0A2A5ATD7-F1
#
_entry.id   AF-A0A2A5ATD7-F1
#
_cell.length_a   1.000
_cell.length_b   1.000
_cell.length_c   1.000
_cell.angle_alpha   90.00
_cell.angle_beta   90.00
_cell.angle_gamma   90.00
#
_symmetry.space_group_name_H-M   'P 1'
#
loop_
_entity.id
_entity.type
_entity.pdbx_description
1 polymer ?
#
loop_
_entity_poly.entity_id
_entity_poly.type
_entity_poly.pdbx_seq_one_letter_code
_entity_poly.pdbx_strand_id
1 'polypeptide(L)'
;MKMVTQLLFFHIKKNNLIRMCEIVKASVLIGAALRAVDNDDIKLLNKIIEVISPESLDVVTSDEMYITLISRAKEHNRKHTTIYLIGKWEELYPNSDKFSLYASLYINYRVPVSLIKYLSSFYATYTFNEIVSDLIHQNDNQNTLLACIKALEVYGEQSYEIYKRLVDKSSSNSNIYNFMVDKLKEVSHYAKTPPWINNSFDQIPNVMDLVDRVPNESFILPSDKEISLIIYPGVDVELLPRRSKILKEISMMSDKEKAELVKPEMDIIRESKRQLDVELGRILGPSNVSEELTTESSVYGGSRMFLCETYDYDEEDDRVYDWFTGSCEICFSKIKYKWYAVRMPNKGKLGGWEGQYCSWNCCRKDIVGEDIVTYAMIAVYEKYINKIGIQERLPDKDPSIVWASGDGIIVDEYTF
;
A
#
# COMPACT_ATOMS: atom_id res chain seq x y z
N MET A 1 32.98 56.84 -21.40
CA MET A 1 32.64 56.05 -20.19
C MET A 1 31.71 56.77 -19.22
N LYS A 2 32.04 57.98 -18.69
CA LYS A 2 31.16 58.72 -17.75
C LYS A 2 29.73 58.99 -18.25
N MET A 3 29.53 59.20 -19.55
CA MET A 3 28.22 59.50 -20.15
C MET A 3 27.30 58.26 -20.25
N VAL A 4 27.88 57.06 -20.40
CA VAL A 4 27.13 55.79 -20.45
C VAL A 4 26.61 55.41 -19.06
N THR A 5 27.39 55.68 -18.00
CA THR A 5 26.99 55.42 -16.62
C THR A 5 25.85 56.34 -16.15
N GLN A 6 25.81 57.60 -16.59
CA GLN A 6 24.71 58.53 -16.27
C GLN A 6 23.40 58.16 -16.97
N LEU A 7 23.46 57.72 -18.23
CA LEU A 7 22.27 57.23 -18.97
C LEU A 7 21.70 55.95 -18.33
N LEU A 8 22.56 55.00 -17.93
CA LEU A 8 22.14 53.81 -17.19
C LEU A 8 21.48 54.15 -15.85
N PHE A 9 22.04 55.09 -15.07
CA PHE A 9 21.46 55.51 -13.80
C PHE A 9 20.11 56.21 -13.96
N PHE A 10 19.94 57.02 -15.01
CA PHE A 10 18.68 57.68 -15.32
C PHE A 10 17.62 56.67 -15.81
N HIS A 11 18.03 55.67 -16.58
CA HIS A 11 17.13 54.63 -17.07
C HIS A 11 16.65 53.72 -15.93
N ILE A 12 17.55 53.34 -15.00
CA ILE A 12 17.21 52.58 -13.79
C ILE A 12 16.23 53.37 -12.90
N LYS A 13 16.47 54.66 -12.67
CA LYS A 13 15.53 55.51 -11.91
C LYS A 13 14.17 55.66 -12.59
N LYS A 14 14.14 55.82 -13.91
CA LYS A 14 12.89 55.94 -14.68
C LYS A 14 12.07 54.65 -14.63
N ASN A 15 12.71 53.49 -14.80
CA ASN A 15 12.03 52.19 -14.72
C ASN A 15 11.50 51.92 -13.30
N ASN A 16 12.25 52.30 -12.27
CA ASN A 16 11.78 52.19 -10.88
C ASN A 16 10.60 53.12 -10.58
N LEU A 17 10.59 54.34 -11.12
CA LEU A 17 9.48 55.29 -10.94
C LEU A 17 8.20 54.80 -11.64
N ILE A 18 8.32 54.26 -12.86
CA ILE A 18 7.19 53.67 -13.60
C ILE A 18 6.62 52.48 -12.80
N ARG A 19 7.48 51.57 -12.36
CA ARG A 19 7.08 50.41 -11.55
C ARG A 19 6.41 50.83 -10.22
N MET A 20 6.92 51.87 -9.56
CA MET A 20 6.28 52.43 -8.36
C MET A 20 4.89 52.99 -8.66
N CYS A 21 4.72 53.76 -9.75
CA CYS A 21 3.42 54.28 -10.15
C CYS A 21 2.43 53.15 -10.46
N GLU A 22 2.87 52.07 -11.10
CA GLU A 22 2.06 50.88 -11.35
C GLU A 22 1.65 50.17 -10.06
N ILE A 23 2.57 50.00 -9.11
CA ILE A 23 2.29 49.41 -7.78
C ILE A 23 1.25 50.25 -7.02
N VAL A 24 1.41 51.57 -6.99
CA VAL A 24 0.46 52.47 -6.31
C VAL A 24 -0.92 52.39 -6.97
N LYS A 25 -0.98 52.41 -8.31
CA LYS A 25 -2.25 52.24 -9.05
C LYS A 25 -2.92 50.91 -8.73
N ALA A 26 -2.17 49.81 -8.77
CA ALA A 26 -2.68 48.48 -8.44
C ALA A 26 -3.21 48.42 -7.00
N SER A 27 -2.48 48.96 -6.03
CA SER A 27 -2.90 49.03 -4.63
C SER A 27 -4.19 49.85 -4.44
N VAL A 28 -4.32 50.99 -5.13
CA VAL A 28 -5.54 51.81 -5.09
C VAL A 28 -6.73 51.05 -5.70
N LEU A 29 -6.53 50.36 -6.82
CA LEU A 29 -7.57 49.56 -7.46
C LEU A 29 -8.01 48.37 -6.60
N ILE A 30 -7.07 47.61 -6.03
CA ILE A 30 -7.38 46.51 -5.10
C ILE A 30 -8.14 47.04 -3.88
N GLY A 31 -7.71 48.16 -3.28
CA GLY A 31 -8.42 48.78 -2.17
C GLY A 31 -9.83 49.26 -2.54
N ALA A 32 -10.03 49.73 -3.78
CA ALA A 32 -11.35 50.07 -4.28
C ALA A 32 -12.23 48.83 -4.52
N ALA A 33 -11.65 47.73 -5.05
CA ALA A 33 -12.34 46.47 -5.24
C ALA A 33 -12.82 45.88 -3.90
N LEU A 34 -11.95 45.88 -2.88
CA LEU A 34 -12.32 45.43 -1.53
C LEU A 34 -13.46 46.25 -0.94
N ARG A 35 -13.44 47.58 -1.10
CA ARG A 35 -14.57 48.43 -0.67
C ARG A 35 -15.86 48.15 -1.46
N ALA A 36 -15.76 47.83 -2.75
CA ALA A 36 -16.92 47.46 -3.55
C ALA A 36 -17.52 46.14 -3.04
N VAL A 37 -16.67 45.15 -2.72
CA VAL A 37 -17.08 43.90 -2.07
C VAL A 37 -17.75 44.17 -0.72
N ASP A 38 -17.13 44.99 0.14
CA ASP A 38 -17.67 45.33 1.46
C ASP A 38 -19.08 45.92 1.39
N ASN A 39 -19.41 46.63 0.31
CA ASN A 39 -20.71 47.28 0.11
C ASN A 39 -21.68 46.50 -0.81
N ASP A 40 -21.31 45.29 -1.26
CA ASP A 40 -22.05 44.52 -2.28
C ASP A 40 -22.30 45.29 -3.60
N ASP A 41 -21.41 46.24 -3.95
CA ASP A 41 -21.52 47.09 -5.15
C ASP A 41 -20.89 46.40 -6.36
N ILE A 42 -21.63 45.43 -6.93
CA ILE A 42 -21.23 44.66 -8.11
C ILE A 42 -20.91 45.55 -9.32
N LYS A 43 -21.61 46.67 -9.48
CA LYS A 43 -21.41 47.57 -10.63
C LYS A 43 -20.04 48.25 -10.56
N LEU A 44 -19.67 48.76 -9.39
CA LEU A 44 -18.34 49.33 -9.19
C LEU A 44 -17.26 48.24 -9.29
N LEU A 45 -17.50 47.08 -8.69
CA LEU A 45 -16.57 45.95 -8.73
C LEU A 45 -16.28 45.50 -10.18
N ASN A 46 -17.30 45.37 -11.04
CA ASN A 46 -17.12 45.03 -12.45
C ASN A 46 -16.22 46.02 -13.18
N LYS A 47 -16.47 47.32 -13.02
CA LYS A 47 -15.64 48.37 -13.62
C LYS A 47 -14.19 48.29 -13.17
N ILE A 48 -13.96 47.98 -11.89
CA ILE A 48 -12.60 47.84 -11.35
C ILE A 48 -11.92 46.60 -11.91
N ILE A 49 -12.63 45.46 -11.97
CA ILE A 49 -12.09 44.22 -12.56
C ILE A 49 -11.76 44.43 -14.04
N GLU A 50 -12.61 45.10 -14.83
CA GLU A 50 -12.32 45.45 -16.22
C GLU A 50 -11.06 46.32 -16.38
N VAL A 51 -10.81 47.23 -15.44
CA VAL A 51 -9.61 48.09 -15.44
C VAL A 51 -8.37 47.30 -15.02
N ILE A 52 -8.49 46.38 -14.06
CA ILE A 52 -7.38 45.52 -13.64
C ILE A 52 -7.05 44.50 -14.74
N SER A 53 -8.06 43.99 -15.45
CA SER A 53 -7.94 42.98 -16.50
C SER A 53 -7.18 41.75 -16.00
N PRO A 54 -7.81 40.87 -15.18
CA PRO A 54 -7.13 39.72 -14.57
C PRO A 54 -6.45 38.79 -15.59
N GLU A 55 -6.97 38.74 -16.82
CA GLU A 55 -6.38 38.04 -17.96
C GLU A 55 -5.00 38.55 -18.40
N SER A 56 -4.67 39.79 -18.04
CA SER A 56 -3.35 40.40 -18.27
C SER A 56 -2.35 40.10 -17.14
N LEU A 57 -2.82 39.58 -16.01
CA LEU A 57 -1.98 39.18 -14.88
C LEU A 57 -1.45 37.76 -15.10
N ASP A 58 -0.33 37.43 -14.46
CA ASP A 58 0.07 36.03 -14.36
C ASP A 58 -0.95 35.25 -13.50
N VAL A 59 -1.05 33.94 -13.73
CA VAL A 59 -2.04 33.06 -13.09
C VAL A 59 -2.00 33.17 -11.57
N VAL A 60 -0.79 33.27 -10.99
CA VAL A 60 -0.61 33.32 -9.53
C VAL A 60 -1.18 34.61 -8.96
N THR A 61 -0.90 35.76 -9.58
CA THR A 61 -1.43 37.06 -9.15
C THR A 61 -2.95 37.15 -9.36
N SER A 62 -3.47 36.62 -10.47
CA SER A 62 -4.92 36.57 -10.73
C SER A 62 -5.66 35.73 -9.68
N ASP A 63 -5.13 34.55 -9.34
CA ASP A 63 -5.66 33.67 -8.31
C ASP A 63 -5.61 34.32 -6.92
N GLU A 64 -4.49 34.96 -6.56
CA GLU A 64 -4.37 35.68 -5.28
C GLU A 64 -5.43 36.79 -5.16
N MET A 65 -5.66 37.53 -6.23
CA MET A 65 -6.71 38.55 -6.26
C MET A 65 -8.09 37.94 -6.07
N TYR A 66 -8.41 36.86 -6.80
CA TYR A 66 -9.67 36.14 -6.64
C TYR A 66 -9.91 35.67 -5.21
N ILE A 67 -8.91 34.98 -4.63
CA ILE A 67 -8.97 34.45 -3.27
C ILE A 67 -9.18 35.58 -2.27
N THR A 68 -8.50 36.71 -2.46
CA THR A 68 -8.63 37.88 -1.58
C THR A 68 -10.04 38.46 -1.65
N LEU A 69 -10.58 38.67 -2.85
CA LEU A 69 -11.92 39.23 -3.04
C LEU A 69 -13.03 38.30 -2.51
N ILE A 70 -12.92 36.99 -2.77
CA ILE A 70 -13.88 35.98 -2.29
C ILE A 70 -13.79 35.81 -0.77
N SER A 71 -12.59 35.83 -0.19
CA SER A 71 -12.42 35.81 1.28
C SER A 71 -13.10 37.02 1.92
N ARG A 72 -12.92 38.20 1.31
CA ARG A 72 -13.57 39.42 1.78
C ARG A 72 -15.10 39.35 1.66
N ALA A 73 -15.61 38.81 0.56
CA ALA A 73 -17.03 38.61 0.35
C ALA A 73 -17.62 37.66 1.41
N LYS A 74 -16.90 36.58 1.74
CA LYS A 74 -17.26 35.65 2.81
C LYS A 74 -17.31 36.35 4.17
N GLU A 75 -16.27 37.11 4.54
CA GLU A 75 -16.20 37.84 5.83
C GLU A 75 -17.41 38.75 6.07
N HIS A 76 -17.92 39.37 5.01
CA HIS A 76 -19.07 40.29 5.06
C HIS A 76 -20.41 39.65 4.64
N ASN A 77 -20.44 38.32 4.46
CA ASN A 77 -21.61 37.55 4.02
C ASN A 77 -22.26 38.11 2.73
N ARG A 78 -21.44 38.49 1.75
CA ARG A 78 -21.85 39.11 0.48
C ARG A 78 -22.11 38.05 -0.59
N LYS A 79 -23.28 37.40 -0.50
CA LYS A 79 -23.67 36.30 -1.39
C LYS A 79 -23.75 36.71 -2.87
N HIS A 80 -24.34 37.87 -3.18
CA HIS A 80 -24.47 38.34 -4.57
C HIS A 80 -23.11 38.65 -5.19
N THR A 81 -22.26 39.37 -4.48
CA THR A 81 -20.87 39.60 -4.89
C THR A 81 -20.10 38.29 -5.08
N THR A 82 -20.31 37.28 -4.22
CA THR A 82 -19.66 35.97 -4.35
C THR A 82 -20.06 35.26 -5.65
N ILE A 83 -21.36 35.19 -5.94
CA ILE A 83 -21.88 34.60 -7.20
C ILE A 83 -21.32 35.34 -8.41
N TYR A 84 -21.28 36.67 -8.35
CA TYR A 84 -20.71 37.49 -9.41
C TYR A 84 -19.22 37.20 -9.63
N LEU A 85 -18.41 37.15 -8.57
CA LEU A 85 -16.98 36.85 -8.65
C LEU A 85 -16.70 35.44 -9.19
N ILE A 86 -17.50 34.46 -8.77
CA ILE A 86 -17.48 33.09 -9.30
C ILE A 86 -17.66 33.12 -10.83
N GLY A 87 -18.80 33.66 -11.30
CA GLY A 87 -19.10 33.68 -12.72
C GLY A 87 -18.05 34.45 -13.51
N LYS A 88 -17.51 35.53 -12.92
CA LYS A 88 -16.47 36.32 -13.59
C LYS A 88 -15.17 35.56 -13.78
N TRP A 89 -14.75 34.74 -12.83
CA TRP A 89 -13.56 33.90 -12.99
C TRP A 89 -13.82 32.67 -13.87
N GLU A 90 -15.03 32.13 -13.90
CA GLU A 90 -15.41 31.08 -14.84
C GLU A 90 -15.33 31.58 -16.30
N GLU A 91 -15.67 32.85 -16.56
CA GLU A 91 -15.50 33.48 -17.88
C GLU A 91 -14.02 33.63 -18.28
N LEU A 92 -13.13 33.92 -17.31
CA LEU A 92 -11.71 34.16 -17.53
C LEU A 92 -10.92 32.87 -17.74
N TYR A 93 -11.34 31.82 -17.03
CA TYR A 93 -10.80 30.47 -17.14
C TYR A 93 -11.90 29.56 -17.66
N PRO A 94 -12.36 29.76 -18.92
CA PRO A 94 -13.39 28.91 -19.49
C PRO A 94 -12.85 27.49 -19.38
N ASN A 95 -13.64 26.62 -18.74
CA ASN A 95 -13.25 25.24 -18.45
C ASN A 95 -12.52 24.68 -19.67
N SER A 96 -11.19 24.55 -19.59
CA SER A 96 -10.50 23.65 -20.50
C SER A 96 -11.21 22.31 -20.29
N ASP A 97 -11.53 21.57 -21.35
CA ASP A 97 -12.46 20.42 -21.35
C ASP A 97 -12.21 19.34 -20.26
N LYS A 98 -11.18 19.48 -19.43
CA LYS A 98 -10.69 18.54 -18.43
C LYS A 98 -10.56 19.09 -17.01
N PHE A 99 -10.73 20.39 -16.74
CA PHE A 99 -10.48 20.93 -15.41
C PHE A 99 -11.35 22.14 -15.06
N SER A 100 -12.21 21.97 -14.06
CA SER A 100 -13.08 23.03 -13.58
C SER A 100 -12.32 24.07 -12.76
N LEU A 101 -12.74 25.34 -12.85
CA LEU A 101 -12.27 26.38 -11.93
C LEU A 101 -12.47 25.95 -10.47
N TYR A 102 -13.58 25.26 -10.18
CA TYR A 102 -13.87 24.86 -8.81
C TYR A 102 -12.88 23.82 -8.27
N ALA A 103 -12.44 22.85 -9.09
CA ALA A 103 -11.38 21.91 -8.73
C ALA A 103 -10.01 22.58 -8.55
N SER A 104 -9.71 23.65 -9.31
CA SER A 104 -8.44 24.39 -9.18
C SER A 104 -8.22 24.99 -7.79
N LEU A 105 -9.31 25.40 -7.13
CA LEU A 105 -9.28 25.94 -5.77
C LEU A 105 -8.82 24.92 -4.73
N TYR A 106 -9.04 23.62 -4.96
CA TYR A 106 -8.56 22.57 -4.07
C TYR A 106 -7.05 22.37 -4.21
N ILE A 107 -6.50 22.49 -5.42
CA ILE A 107 -5.06 22.36 -5.68
C ILE A 107 -4.28 23.53 -5.11
N ASN A 108 -4.84 24.74 -5.16
CA ASN A 108 -4.14 25.93 -4.68
C ASN A 108 -4.00 25.89 -3.14
N TYR A 109 -2.77 25.64 -2.66
CA TYR A 109 -2.45 25.52 -1.24
C TYR A 109 -2.80 26.78 -0.43
N ARG A 110 -2.89 27.95 -1.06
CA ARG A 110 -3.22 29.24 -0.42
C ARG A 110 -4.71 29.39 -0.14
N VAL A 111 -5.57 28.62 -0.79
CA VAL A 111 -7.02 28.63 -0.54
C VAL A 111 -7.31 27.86 0.75
N PRO A 112 -7.78 28.51 1.81
CA PRO A 112 -8.07 27.81 3.06
C PRO A 112 -9.34 26.96 2.91
N VAL A 113 -9.37 25.81 3.58
CA VAL A 113 -10.53 24.88 3.56
C VAL A 113 -11.83 25.56 3.94
N SER A 114 -11.78 26.50 4.88
CA SER A 114 -12.97 27.26 5.29
C SER A 114 -13.57 28.08 4.16
N LEU A 115 -12.77 28.57 3.21
CA LEU A 115 -13.25 29.28 2.03
C LEU A 115 -13.86 28.33 1.01
N ILE A 116 -13.25 27.15 0.83
CA ILE A 116 -13.78 26.10 -0.04
C ILE A 116 -15.15 25.61 0.47
N LYS A 117 -15.29 25.39 1.79
CA LYS A 117 -16.58 25.09 2.45
C LYS A 117 -17.63 26.18 2.25
N TYR A 118 -17.22 27.44 2.18
CA TYR A 118 -18.14 28.53 1.88
C TYR A 118 -18.59 28.46 0.41
N LEU A 119 -17.65 28.25 -0.51
CA LEU A 119 -17.92 28.16 -1.94
C LEU A 119 -18.75 26.92 -2.32
N SER A 120 -18.57 25.78 -1.64
CA SER A 120 -19.36 24.57 -1.90
C SER A 120 -20.87 24.79 -1.70
N SER A 121 -21.27 25.76 -0.88
CA SER A 121 -22.69 26.13 -0.70
C SER A 121 -23.30 26.80 -1.94
N PHE A 122 -22.49 27.35 -2.84
CA PHE A 122 -22.92 27.93 -4.12
C PHE A 122 -22.85 26.91 -5.26
N TYR A 123 -21.98 25.91 -5.15
CA TYR A 123 -21.85 24.79 -6.09
C TYR A 123 -22.49 23.52 -5.54
N ALA A 124 -23.74 23.59 -5.10
CA ALA A 124 -24.42 22.45 -4.45
C ALA A 124 -24.50 21.19 -5.33
N THR A 125 -24.30 21.32 -6.64
CA THR A 125 -24.27 20.18 -7.57
C THR A 125 -22.91 19.48 -7.60
N TYR A 126 -21.82 20.15 -7.20
CA TYR A 126 -20.48 19.56 -7.21
C TYR A 126 -20.27 18.70 -5.96
N THR A 127 -20.02 17.43 -6.20
CA THR A 127 -19.83 16.39 -5.19
C THR A 127 -18.35 16.09 -4.99
N PHE A 128 -18.02 15.40 -3.88
CA PHE A 128 -16.68 14.84 -3.66
C PHE A 128 -16.19 14.01 -4.86
N ASN A 129 -17.06 13.15 -5.40
CA ASN A 129 -16.75 12.29 -6.53
C ASN A 129 -16.41 13.09 -7.81
N GLU A 130 -17.09 14.20 -8.07
CA GLU A 130 -16.79 15.06 -9.22
C GLU A 130 -15.46 15.81 -9.03
N ILE A 131 -15.22 16.40 -7.85
CA ILE A 131 -13.94 17.05 -7.54
C ILE A 131 -12.77 16.09 -7.72
N VAL A 132 -12.84 14.91 -7.13
CA VAL A 132 -11.74 13.94 -7.25
C VAL A 132 -11.61 13.43 -8.69
N SER A 133 -12.72 13.25 -9.42
CA SER A 133 -12.66 12.88 -10.84
C SER A 133 -11.92 13.94 -11.67
N ASP A 134 -12.16 15.23 -11.42
CA ASP A 134 -11.43 16.32 -12.08
C ASP A 134 -9.92 16.30 -11.71
N LEU A 135 -9.59 15.96 -10.46
CA LEU A 135 -8.22 15.88 -9.96
C LEU A 135 -7.43 14.69 -10.55
N ILE A 136 -8.08 13.58 -10.89
CA ILE A 136 -7.43 12.38 -11.47
C ILE A 136 -6.70 12.68 -12.78
N HIS A 137 -7.21 13.63 -13.56
CA HIS A 137 -6.61 14.03 -14.83
C HIS A 137 -5.43 15.00 -14.68
N GLN A 138 -5.12 15.42 -13.46
CA GLN A 138 -3.99 16.30 -13.17
C GLN A 138 -2.69 15.51 -12.99
N ASN A 139 -1.57 16.23 -13.13
CA ASN A 139 -0.25 15.66 -12.91
C ASN A 139 -0.14 15.06 -11.51
N ASP A 140 0.58 13.94 -11.42
CA ASP A 140 0.83 13.23 -10.17
C ASP A 140 1.81 14.04 -9.30
N ASN A 141 1.29 14.84 -8.36
CA ASN A 141 2.08 15.70 -7.51
C ASN A 141 1.44 15.92 -6.13
N GLN A 142 2.22 16.47 -5.19
CA GLN A 142 1.81 16.69 -3.80
C GLN A 142 0.59 17.63 -3.64
N ASN A 143 0.38 18.57 -4.56
CA ASN A 143 -0.80 19.46 -4.49
C ASN A 143 -2.10 18.70 -4.81
N THR A 144 -2.03 17.65 -5.63
CA THR A 144 -3.18 16.79 -5.94
C THR A 144 -3.59 15.98 -4.72
N LEU A 145 -2.63 15.49 -3.93
CA LEU A 145 -2.90 14.83 -2.65
C LEU A 145 -3.51 15.81 -1.64
N LEU A 146 -2.93 17.01 -1.51
CA LEU A 146 -3.48 18.08 -0.67
C LEU A 146 -4.92 18.43 -1.06
N ALA A 147 -5.22 18.47 -2.35
CA ALA A 147 -6.56 18.72 -2.88
C ALA A 147 -7.56 17.64 -2.44
N CYS A 148 -7.16 16.35 -2.44
CA CYS A 148 -7.97 15.25 -1.95
C CYS A 148 -8.25 15.36 -0.44
N ILE A 149 -7.23 15.72 0.35
CA ILE A 149 -7.39 15.97 1.80
C ILE A 149 -8.40 17.10 2.04
N LYS A 150 -8.25 18.23 1.33
CA LYS A 150 -9.19 19.35 1.42
C LYS A 150 -10.61 18.93 1.00
N ALA A 151 -10.75 18.13 -0.05
CA ALA A 151 -12.04 17.59 -0.48
C ALA A 151 -12.69 16.75 0.63
N LEU A 152 -11.92 15.87 1.28
CA LEU A 152 -12.40 15.08 2.41
C LEU A 152 -12.82 15.98 3.59
N GLU A 153 -12.05 17.01 3.90
CA GLU A 153 -12.42 17.95 4.97
C GLU A 153 -13.69 18.74 4.66
N VAL A 154 -13.95 19.05 3.39
CA VAL A 154 -15.14 19.80 2.93
C VAL A 154 -16.38 18.93 2.93
N TYR A 155 -16.32 17.74 2.34
CA TYR A 155 -17.47 16.88 2.12
C TYR A 155 -17.66 15.79 3.19
N GLY A 156 -16.70 15.62 4.10
CA GLY A 156 -16.70 14.59 5.13
C GLY A 156 -16.34 13.21 4.59
N GLU A 157 -16.44 12.20 5.45
CA GLU A 157 -16.18 10.80 5.09
C GLU A 157 -17.18 10.30 4.03
N GLN A 158 -16.69 9.54 3.06
CA GLN A 158 -17.52 9.05 1.96
C GLN A 158 -17.87 7.57 2.11
N SER A 159 -18.90 7.13 1.39
CA SER A 159 -19.31 5.73 1.37
C SER A 159 -18.30 4.86 0.61
N TYR A 160 -18.23 3.57 0.97
CA TYR A 160 -17.42 2.54 0.31
C TYR A 160 -17.55 2.57 -1.22
N GLU A 161 -18.77 2.71 -1.75
CA GLU A 161 -19.06 2.71 -3.18
C GLU A 161 -18.44 3.90 -3.93
N ILE A 162 -18.31 5.05 -3.25
CA ILE A 162 -17.70 6.26 -3.82
C ILE A 162 -16.20 6.06 -3.93
N TYR A 163 -15.53 5.66 -2.83
CA TYR A 163 -14.09 5.41 -2.87
C TYR A 163 -13.73 4.30 -3.85
N LYS A 164 -14.49 3.21 -3.89
CA LYS A 164 -14.26 2.12 -4.83
C LYS A 164 -14.30 2.60 -6.28
N ARG A 165 -15.32 3.38 -6.63
CA ARG A 165 -15.43 3.99 -7.98
C ARG A 165 -14.24 4.89 -8.30
N LEU A 166 -13.73 5.62 -7.31
CA LEU A 166 -12.60 6.52 -7.50
C LEU A 166 -11.28 5.75 -7.64
N VAL A 167 -11.07 4.67 -6.90
CA VAL A 167 -9.92 3.75 -7.06
C VAL A 167 -9.86 3.20 -8.49
N ASP A 168 -10.98 2.72 -9.03
CA ASP A 168 -11.05 2.19 -10.40
C ASP A 168 -10.69 3.26 -11.46
N LYS A 169 -11.00 4.54 -11.18
CA LYS A 169 -10.70 5.66 -12.09
C LYS A 169 -9.29 6.21 -11.95
N SER A 170 -8.67 6.07 -10.78
CA SER A 170 -7.40 6.73 -10.44
C SER A 170 -6.17 5.93 -10.85
N SER A 171 -6.30 4.85 -11.63
CA SER A 171 -5.17 4.00 -12.03
C SER A 171 -4.05 4.74 -12.77
N SER A 172 -4.32 5.93 -13.33
CA SER A 172 -3.33 6.79 -13.99
C SER A 172 -2.66 7.82 -13.07
N ASN A 173 -3.05 7.92 -11.80
CA ASN A 173 -2.54 8.90 -10.84
C ASN A 173 -2.26 8.20 -9.50
N SER A 174 -1.00 7.88 -9.24
CA SER A 174 -0.61 7.00 -8.13
C SER A 174 -0.89 7.63 -6.75
N ASN A 175 -0.71 8.95 -6.60
CA ASN A 175 -1.00 9.63 -5.33
C ASN A 175 -2.49 9.59 -4.98
N ILE A 176 -3.38 9.85 -5.95
CA ILE A 176 -4.82 9.74 -5.71
C ILE A 176 -5.21 8.28 -5.50
N TYR A 177 -4.68 7.35 -6.29
CA TYR A 177 -4.97 5.92 -6.14
C TYR A 177 -4.65 5.44 -4.73
N ASN A 178 -3.43 5.70 -4.24
CA ASN A 178 -3.00 5.29 -2.91
C ASN A 178 -3.89 5.93 -1.83
N PHE A 179 -4.16 7.23 -1.92
CA PHE A 179 -5.05 7.92 -0.98
C PHE A 179 -6.46 7.32 -0.97
N MET A 180 -7.03 7.03 -2.14
CA MET A 180 -8.38 6.46 -2.25
C MET A 180 -8.42 5.01 -1.77
N VAL A 181 -7.37 4.22 -2.00
CA VAL A 181 -7.22 2.87 -1.46
C VAL A 181 -7.16 2.89 0.06
N ASP A 182 -6.39 3.81 0.65
CA ASP A 182 -6.30 3.93 2.12
C ASP A 182 -7.66 4.28 2.72
N LYS A 183 -8.38 5.25 2.14
CA LYS A 183 -9.74 5.58 2.57
C LYS A 183 -10.74 4.46 2.34
N LEU A 184 -10.63 3.74 1.22
CA LEU A 184 -11.45 2.58 0.96
C LEU A 184 -11.24 1.50 2.04
N LYS A 185 -9.99 1.20 2.40
CA LYS A 185 -9.65 0.27 3.49
C LYS A 185 -10.24 0.73 4.82
N GLU A 186 -10.17 2.02 5.16
CA GLU A 186 -10.73 2.59 6.39
C GLU A 186 -12.25 2.36 6.53
N VAL A 187 -13.02 2.55 5.45
CA VAL A 187 -14.49 2.40 5.48
C VAL A 187 -14.99 1.00 5.10
N SER A 188 -14.11 0.12 4.65
CA SER A 188 -14.47 -1.22 4.19
C SER A 188 -15.01 -2.10 5.30
N HIS A 189 -15.92 -2.99 4.93
CA HIS A 189 -16.46 -4.01 5.82
C HIS A 189 -15.41 -5.08 6.11
N TYR A 190 -15.50 -5.69 7.30
CA TYR A 190 -14.76 -6.91 7.59
C TYR A 190 -15.21 -8.04 6.67
N ALA A 191 -14.24 -8.76 6.11
CA ALA A 191 -14.49 -10.00 5.42
C ALA A 191 -15.13 -11.02 6.38
N LYS A 192 -15.95 -11.92 5.83
CA LYS A 192 -16.53 -13.02 6.60
C LYS A 192 -15.41 -13.92 7.13
N THR A 193 -15.58 -14.44 8.35
CA THR A 193 -14.70 -15.50 8.87
C THR A 193 -14.67 -16.66 7.86
N PRO A 194 -13.47 -17.06 7.41
CA PRO A 194 -13.38 -18.15 6.45
C PRO A 194 -13.89 -19.48 7.01
N PRO A 195 -14.49 -20.36 6.18
CA PRO A 195 -15.07 -21.62 6.65
C PRO A 195 -14.03 -22.65 7.11
N TRP A 196 -12.76 -22.47 6.76
CA TRP A 196 -11.66 -23.35 7.20
C TRP A 196 -11.14 -23.01 8.60
N ILE A 197 -11.57 -21.90 9.20
CA ILE A 197 -11.20 -21.56 10.57
C ILE A 197 -11.93 -22.49 11.54
N ASN A 198 -11.18 -23.17 12.42
CA ASN A 198 -11.73 -24.07 13.41
C ASN A 198 -10.98 -23.97 14.76
N ASN A 199 -11.58 -24.49 15.82
CA ASN A 199 -10.97 -24.61 17.15
C ASN A 199 -10.56 -26.05 17.38
N SER A 200 -9.54 -26.51 16.65
CA SER A 200 -9.03 -27.90 16.77
C SER A 200 -8.29 -28.15 18.09
N PHE A 201 -7.72 -27.10 18.69
CA PHE A 201 -6.98 -27.12 19.94
C PHE A 201 -7.67 -26.25 20.98
N ASP A 202 -7.82 -26.77 22.21
CA ASP A 202 -8.27 -25.99 23.36
C ASP A 202 -7.19 -25.02 23.84
N GLN A 203 -5.93 -25.44 23.74
CA GLN A 203 -4.73 -24.65 24.00
C GLN A 203 -3.77 -24.83 22.83
N ILE A 204 -3.28 -23.73 22.27
CA ILE A 204 -2.35 -23.78 21.15
C ILE A 204 -1.05 -24.42 21.66
N PRO A 205 -0.63 -25.58 21.09
CA PRO A 205 0.61 -26.21 21.50
C PRO A 205 1.82 -25.33 21.14
N ASN A 206 2.90 -25.46 21.90
CA ASN A 206 4.16 -24.81 21.54
C ASN A 206 4.61 -25.33 20.17
N VAL A 207 4.93 -24.42 19.25
CA VAL A 207 5.33 -24.77 17.88
C VAL A 207 6.60 -25.62 17.86
N MET A 208 7.56 -25.35 18.75
CA MET A 208 8.79 -26.13 18.84
C MET A 208 8.51 -27.55 19.32
N ASP A 209 7.59 -27.75 20.26
CA ASP A 209 7.17 -29.09 20.66
C ASP A 209 6.58 -29.87 19.47
N LEU A 210 5.85 -29.20 18.56
CA LEU A 210 5.34 -29.84 17.35
C LEU A 210 6.45 -30.18 16.35
N VAL A 211 7.41 -29.27 16.16
CA VAL A 211 8.57 -29.51 15.30
C VAL A 211 9.39 -30.71 15.80
N ASP A 212 9.56 -30.82 17.12
CA ASP A 212 10.31 -31.91 17.76
C ASP A 212 9.53 -33.23 17.83
N ARG A 213 8.19 -33.17 17.82
CA ARG A 213 7.31 -34.34 17.79
C ARG A 213 7.34 -35.08 16.48
N VAL A 214 7.60 -34.41 15.35
CA VAL A 214 7.81 -35.10 14.06
C VAL A 214 8.99 -36.02 14.30
N PRO A 215 8.73 -37.33 14.51
CA PRO A 215 9.55 -38.05 15.44
C PRO A 215 10.96 -38.04 14.90
N ASN A 216 11.90 -37.66 15.76
CA ASN A 216 13.19 -38.33 15.80
C ASN A 216 12.89 -39.81 16.10
N GLU A 217 12.20 -40.53 15.19
CA GLU A 217 12.08 -41.98 15.19
C GLU A 217 13.51 -42.40 15.40
N SER A 218 13.79 -42.88 16.62
CA SER A 218 15.13 -43.02 17.20
C SER A 218 16.09 -43.33 16.08
N PHE A 219 16.87 -42.33 15.63
CA PHE A 219 17.51 -42.35 14.31
C PHE A 219 18.11 -43.74 14.10
N ILE A 220 17.42 -44.58 13.33
CA ILE A 220 17.86 -45.93 13.09
C ILE A 220 18.86 -45.73 11.98
N LEU A 221 20.14 -45.72 12.35
CA LEU A 221 21.21 -45.59 11.39
C LEU A 221 20.94 -46.62 10.28
N PRO A 222 20.75 -46.17 9.02
CA PRO A 222 20.46 -47.09 7.94
C PRO A 222 21.58 -48.12 7.85
N SER A 223 21.25 -49.34 7.44
CA SER A 223 22.28 -50.35 7.17
C SER A 223 23.26 -49.82 6.13
N ASP A 224 24.52 -50.30 6.15
CA ASP A 224 25.54 -49.87 5.18
C ASP A 224 25.06 -49.97 3.72
N LYS A 225 24.18 -50.94 3.43
CA LYS A 225 23.54 -51.12 2.13
C LYS A 225 22.58 -49.99 1.79
N GLU A 226 21.78 -49.53 2.73
CA GLU A 226 20.86 -48.39 2.57
C GLU A 226 21.64 -47.09 2.47
N ILE A 227 22.68 -46.87 3.28
CA ILE A 227 23.58 -45.72 3.15
C ILE A 227 24.18 -45.66 1.75
N SER A 228 24.62 -46.81 1.20
CA SER A 228 25.15 -46.85 -0.18
C SER A 228 24.11 -46.48 -1.25
N LEU A 229 22.82 -46.72 -1.00
CA LEU A 229 21.72 -46.35 -1.91
C LEU A 229 21.39 -44.87 -1.82
N ILE A 230 21.47 -44.29 -0.62
CA ILE A 230 21.26 -42.86 -0.38
C ILE A 230 22.32 -42.02 -1.09
N ILE A 231 23.60 -42.41 -1.00
CA ILE A 231 24.70 -41.67 -1.62
C ILE A 231 24.70 -41.81 -3.15
N TYR A 232 24.19 -42.93 -3.68
CA TYR A 232 24.13 -43.21 -5.11
C TYR A 232 22.72 -43.68 -5.53
N PRO A 233 21.75 -42.75 -5.65
CA PRO A 233 20.41 -43.05 -6.12
C PRO A 233 20.47 -43.33 -7.64
N GLY A 234 20.67 -44.59 -8.00
CA GLY A 234 20.72 -45.03 -9.40
C GLY A 234 21.48 -46.34 -9.54
N VAL A 235 20.77 -47.40 -9.93
CA VAL A 235 21.38 -48.71 -10.19
C VAL A 235 21.81 -48.76 -11.65
N ASP A 236 22.88 -48.02 -11.98
CA ASP A 236 23.57 -48.30 -13.24
C ASP A 236 24.47 -49.52 -13.05
N VAL A 237 24.36 -50.50 -13.94
CA VAL A 237 25.06 -51.80 -13.87
C VAL A 237 26.58 -51.59 -13.91
N GLU A 238 27.05 -50.51 -14.54
CA GLU A 238 28.47 -50.14 -14.60
C GLU A 238 29.04 -49.65 -13.27
N LEU A 239 28.20 -49.26 -12.30
CA LEU A 239 28.64 -48.75 -11.00
C LEU A 239 28.82 -49.84 -9.93
N LEU A 240 28.54 -51.11 -10.24
CA LEU A 240 28.66 -52.22 -9.28
C LEU A 240 30.05 -52.34 -8.62
N PRO A 241 31.18 -52.23 -9.35
CA PRO A 241 32.51 -52.25 -8.72
C PRO A 241 32.74 -51.06 -7.78
N ARG A 242 32.28 -49.86 -8.15
CA ARG A 242 32.38 -48.65 -7.31
C ARG A 242 31.56 -48.78 -6.04
N ARG A 243 30.34 -49.32 -6.15
CA ARG A 243 29.46 -49.58 -5.01
C ARG A 243 30.08 -50.54 -4.00
N SER A 244 30.77 -51.58 -4.48
CA SER A 244 31.47 -52.53 -3.60
C SER A 244 32.58 -51.86 -2.77
N LYS A 245 33.29 -50.90 -3.37
CA LYS A 245 34.33 -50.11 -2.69
C LYS A 245 33.72 -49.17 -1.65
N ILE A 246 32.66 -48.46 -2.02
CA ILE A 246 31.94 -47.54 -1.12
C ILE A 246 31.32 -48.30 0.06
N LEU A 247 30.73 -49.48 -0.16
CA LEU A 247 30.20 -50.31 0.92
C LEU A 247 31.30 -50.73 1.91
N LYS A 248 32.48 -51.07 1.40
CA LYS A 248 33.64 -51.37 2.25
C LYS A 248 34.08 -50.15 3.06
N GLU A 249 34.13 -48.98 2.43
CA GLU A 249 34.45 -47.71 3.11
C GLU A 249 33.42 -47.37 4.18
N ILE A 250 32.11 -47.44 3.88
CA ILE A 250 31.02 -47.24 4.85
C ILE A 250 31.13 -48.24 6.00
N SER A 251 31.40 -49.53 5.72
CA SER A 251 31.49 -50.55 6.78
C SER A 251 32.64 -50.33 7.77
N MET A 252 33.65 -49.55 7.38
CA MET A 252 34.78 -49.17 8.22
C MET A 252 34.54 -47.87 9.01
N MET A 253 33.51 -47.11 8.67
CA MET A 253 33.13 -45.88 9.37
C MET A 253 32.50 -46.18 10.73
N SER A 254 32.75 -45.30 11.70
CA SER A 254 32.03 -45.28 12.97
C SER A 254 30.57 -44.87 12.78
N ASP A 255 29.69 -45.21 13.72
CA ASP A 255 28.27 -44.83 13.67
C ASP A 255 28.08 -43.31 13.60
N LYS A 256 28.99 -42.54 14.22
CA LYS A 256 29.00 -41.07 14.14
C LYS A 256 29.28 -40.58 12.72
N GLU A 257 30.28 -41.15 12.05
CA GLU A 257 30.63 -40.79 10.66
C GLU A 257 29.53 -41.19 9.69
N LYS A 258 28.93 -42.38 9.87
CA LYS A 258 27.77 -42.82 9.09
C LYS A 258 26.57 -41.91 9.29
N ALA A 259 26.32 -41.46 10.52
CA ALA A 259 25.24 -40.53 10.85
C ALA A 259 25.45 -39.17 10.16
N GLU A 260 26.66 -38.60 10.21
CA GLU A 260 26.97 -37.36 9.48
C GLU A 260 26.86 -37.53 7.96
N LEU A 261 27.21 -38.71 7.44
CA LEU A 261 27.13 -39.01 6.01
C LEU A 261 25.70 -39.06 5.47
N VAL A 262 24.75 -39.60 6.23
CA VAL A 262 23.33 -39.65 5.82
C VAL A 262 22.51 -38.45 6.28
N LYS A 263 23.08 -37.57 7.10
CA LYS A 263 22.40 -36.40 7.68
C LYS A 263 21.64 -35.55 6.64
N PRO A 264 22.22 -35.21 5.46
CA PRO A 264 21.49 -34.42 4.47
C PRO A 264 20.18 -35.08 3.98
N GLU A 265 20.20 -36.38 3.70
CA GLU A 265 19.01 -37.12 3.26
C GLU A 265 17.98 -37.22 4.38
N MET A 266 18.44 -37.46 5.60
CA MET A 266 17.55 -37.52 6.76
C MET A 266 16.87 -36.18 7.03
N ASP A 267 17.59 -35.07 6.84
CA ASP A 267 17.03 -33.73 6.97
C ASP A 267 15.97 -33.50 5.88
N ILE A 268 16.18 -33.96 4.64
CA ILE A 268 15.16 -33.93 3.57
C ILE A 268 13.92 -34.77 3.92
N ILE A 269 14.09 -35.96 4.49
CA ILE A 269 12.97 -36.83 4.90
C ILE A 269 12.18 -36.19 6.05
N ARG A 270 12.86 -35.70 7.08
CA ARG A 270 12.24 -34.98 8.21
C ARG A 270 11.47 -33.78 7.72
N GLU A 271 12.07 -33.05 6.78
CA GLU A 271 11.47 -31.89 6.17
C GLU A 271 10.19 -32.22 5.41
N SER A 272 10.25 -33.26 4.57
CA SER A 272 9.09 -33.77 3.84
C SER A 272 7.97 -34.26 4.78
N LYS A 273 8.33 -34.88 5.91
CA LYS A 273 7.36 -35.25 6.96
C LYS A 273 6.73 -34.00 7.59
N ARG A 274 7.54 -33.00 7.97
CA ARG A 274 7.06 -31.73 8.54
C ARG A 274 6.13 -31.00 7.58
N GLN A 275 6.46 -30.92 6.28
CA GLN A 275 5.61 -30.30 5.26
C GLN A 275 4.16 -30.78 5.32
N LEU A 276 3.99 -32.09 5.54
CA LEU A 276 2.70 -32.77 5.58
C LEU A 276 2.11 -32.90 6.99
N ASP A 277 2.79 -32.36 8.00
CA ASP A 277 2.30 -32.36 9.37
C ASP A 277 1.05 -31.48 9.51
N VAL A 278 -0.03 -32.13 9.95
CA VAL A 278 -1.36 -31.53 10.05
C VAL A 278 -1.45 -30.52 11.20
N GLU A 279 -0.76 -30.78 12.33
CA GLU A 279 -0.79 -29.90 13.50
C GLU A 279 0.00 -28.62 13.20
N LEU A 280 1.19 -28.75 12.63
CA LEU A 280 1.96 -27.60 12.12
C LEU A 280 1.17 -26.86 11.03
N GLY A 281 0.52 -27.58 10.12
CA GLY A 281 -0.31 -26.98 9.08
C GLY A 281 -1.48 -26.16 9.62
N ARG A 282 -2.13 -26.62 10.70
CA ARG A 282 -3.23 -25.89 11.36
C ARG A 282 -2.78 -24.60 12.01
N ILE A 283 -1.56 -24.58 12.54
CA ILE A 283 -1.04 -23.41 13.25
C ILE A 283 -0.36 -22.46 12.27
N LEU A 284 0.62 -22.93 11.51
CA LEU A 284 1.50 -22.10 10.66
C LEU A 284 1.02 -21.96 9.21
N GLY A 285 -0.03 -22.69 8.83
CA GLY A 285 -0.49 -22.79 7.46
C GLY A 285 0.26 -23.85 6.64
N PRO A 286 -0.16 -24.09 5.39
CA PRO A 286 0.55 -24.98 4.48
C PRO A 286 1.98 -24.50 4.24
N SER A 287 2.86 -25.45 3.95
CA SER A 287 4.22 -25.14 3.48
C SER A 287 4.24 -25.09 1.95
N ASN A 288 4.89 -24.07 1.38
CA ASN A 288 5.20 -23.99 -0.05
C ASN A 288 6.70 -24.07 -0.26
N VAL A 289 7.19 -25.30 -0.43
CA VAL A 289 8.62 -25.60 -0.38
C VAL A 289 9.32 -25.30 -1.69
N SER A 290 10.53 -24.80 -1.53
CA SER A 290 11.50 -24.43 -2.54
C SER A 290 12.54 -25.52 -2.77
N GLU A 291 13.24 -25.47 -3.90
CA GLU A 291 14.46 -26.26 -4.09
C GLU A 291 15.61 -25.73 -3.21
N GLU A 292 15.56 -24.44 -2.86
CA GLU A 292 16.57 -23.72 -2.07
C GLU A 292 15.98 -23.29 -0.73
N LEU A 293 15.94 -24.21 0.23
CA LEU A 293 15.45 -23.93 1.58
C LEU A 293 16.48 -23.13 2.37
N THR A 294 16.03 -22.08 3.04
CA THR A 294 16.85 -21.42 4.07
C THR A 294 16.93 -22.32 5.32
N THR A 295 18.01 -22.19 6.09
CA THR A 295 18.16 -22.93 7.35
C THR A 295 16.99 -22.71 8.31
N GLU A 296 16.40 -21.50 8.31
CA GLU A 296 15.27 -21.18 9.18
C GLU A 296 13.95 -21.79 8.71
N SER A 297 13.63 -21.70 7.41
CA SER A 297 12.40 -22.30 6.87
C SER A 297 12.39 -23.83 7.02
N SER A 298 13.57 -24.46 6.91
CA SER A 298 13.74 -25.89 7.12
C SER A 298 13.38 -26.37 8.54
N VAL A 299 13.35 -25.49 9.55
CA VAL A 299 12.94 -25.91 10.90
C VAL A 299 11.45 -26.28 10.89
N TYR A 300 10.66 -25.58 10.10
CA TYR A 300 9.21 -25.69 10.11
C TYR A 300 8.64 -26.57 9.00
N GLY A 301 9.47 -27.30 8.24
CA GLY A 301 8.95 -27.99 7.05
C GLY A 301 8.82 -27.06 5.84
N GLY A 302 9.52 -25.93 5.81
CA GLY A 302 9.68 -25.06 4.65
C GLY A 302 8.97 -23.72 4.83
N SER A 303 8.75 -23.01 3.72
CA SER A 303 8.11 -21.69 3.75
C SER A 303 6.63 -21.81 4.12
N ARG A 304 6.32 -21.60 5.40
CA ARG A 304 4.95 -21.66 5.93
C ARG A 304 4.19 -20.38 5.61
N MET A 305 2.93 -20.52 5.21
CA MET A 305 2.09 -19.40 4.75
C MET A 305 2.07 -18.22 5.73
N PHE A 306 2.03 -18.46 7.03
CA PHE A 306 1.96 -17.38 8.03
C PHE A 306 3.31 -16.85 8.52
N LEU A 307 4.42 -17.53 8.21
CA LEU A 307 5.78 -17.16 8.65
C LEU A 307 6.68 -16.70 7.50
N CYS A 308 6.33 -16.99 6.25
CA CYS A 308 7.16 -16.64 5.10
C CYS A 308 7.18 -15.13 4.92
N GLU A 309 8.37 -14.55 4.85
CA GLU A 309 8.59 -13.10 4.59
C GLU A 309 9.51 -12.89 3.38
N THR A 310 9.78 -13.95 2.62
CA THR A 310 10.76 -14.00 1.52
C THR A 310 10.51 -12.97 0.43
N TYR A 311 9.25 -12.56 0.23
CA TYR A 311 8.84 -11.62 -0.81
C TYR A 311 8.39 -10.27 -0.25
N ASP A 312 8.59 -10.03 1.04
CA ASP A 312 8.12 -8.84 1.76
C ASP A 312 9.32 -7.94 2.16
N TYR A 313 10.46 -8.11 1.48
CA TYR A 313 11.68 -7.32 1.66
C TYR A 313 11.76 -6.19 0.64
N ASP A 314 12.04 -4.97 1.11
CA ASP A 314 12.27 -3.80 0.27
C ASP A 314 13.77 -3.49 0.20
N GLU A 315 14.30 -3.57 -1.02
CA GLU A 315 15.72 -3.30 -1.31
C GLU A 315 16.11 -1.83 -1.08
N GLU A 316 15.18 -0.88 -1.22
CA GLU A 316 15.48 0.54 -1.03
C GLU A 316 15.63 0.90 0.45
N ASP A 317 14.80 0.29 1.30
CA ASP A 317 14.77 0.55 2.74
C ASP A 317 15.61 -0.44 3.58
N ASP A 318 16.12 -1.52 2.96
CA ASP A 318 16.89 -2.61 3.61
C ASP A 318 16.10 -3.22 4.80
N ARG A 319 14.79 -3.45 4.60
CA ARG A 319 13.87 -3.88 5.66
C ARG A 319 12.85 -4.91 5.17
N VAL A 320 12.52 -5.82 6.08
CA VAL A 320 11.39 -6.75 5.93
C VAL A 320 10.14 -6.10 6.51
N TYR A 321 9.08 -6.01 5.72
CA TYR A 321 7.78 -5.49 6.14
C TYR A 321 6.87 -6.61 6.65
N ASP A 322 6.02 -6.33 7.64
CA ASP A 322 4.94 -7.25 7.98
C ASP A 322 3.96 -7.32 6.81
N TRP A 323 3.92 -8.47 6.16
CA TRP A 323 3.07 -8.72 5.01
C TRP A 323 1.57 -8.52 5.33
N PHE A 324 1.18 -8.64 6.59
CA PHE A 324 -0.22 -8.51 7.01
C PHE A 324 -0.60 -7.06 7.30
N THR A 325 -1.14 -6.38 6.29
CA THR A 325 -1.67 -5.00 6.39
C THR A 325 -3.11 -4.94 6.93
N GLY A 326 -3.75 -6.09 7.15
CA GLY A 326 -5.12 -6.18 7.66
C GLY A 326 -6.22 -5.89 6.63
N SER A 327 -5.90 -5.85 5.33
CA SER A 327 -6.88 -5.65 4.26
C SER A 327 -6.55 -6.50 3.04
N CYS A 328 -7.58 -7.06 2.39
CA CYS A 328 -7.40 -7.83 1.17
C CYS A 328 -6.93 -6.93 0.02
N GLU A 329 -5.90 -7.35 -0.71
CA GLU A 329 -5.32 -6.58 -1.83
C GLU A 329 -6.26 -6.44 -3.04
N ILE A 330 -7.25 -7.35 -3.17
CA ILE A 330 -8.18 -7.35 -4.32
C ILE A 330 -9.49 -6.62 -4.03
N CYS A 331 -10.15 -6.93 -2.91
CA CYS A 331 -11.47 -6.37 -2.62
C CYS A 331 -11.46 -5.30 -1.53
N PHE A 332 -10.27 -5.02 -0.95
CA PHE A 332 -10.06 -4.06 0.12
C PHE A 332 -10.90 -4.33 1.38
N SER A 333 -11.49 -5.52 1.51
CA SER A 333 -12.19 -5.92 2.74
C SER A 333 -11.20 -6.08 3.88
N LYS A 334 -11.56 -5.57 5.06
CA LYS A 334 -10.72 -5.71 6.26
C LYS A 334 -10.62 -7.18 6.65
N ILE A 335 -9.42 -7.64 6.92
CA ILE A 335 -9.15 -8.99 7.42
C ILE A 335 -8.88 -8.87 8.90
N LYS A 336 -9.71 -9.52 9.72
CA LYS A 336 -9.67 -9.32 11.18
C LYS A 336 -8.36 -9.81 11.80
N TYR A 337 -7.84 -10.93 11.33
CA TYR A 337 -6.65 -11.58 11.89
C TYR A 337 -5.76 -12.19 10.80
N LYS A 338 -4.45 -12.30 11.07
CA LYS A 338 -3.44 -12.84 10.14
C LYS A 338 -3.80 -14.25 9.65
N TRP A 339 -4.31 -15.11 10.54
CA TRP A 339 -4.73 -16.48 10.19
C TRP A 339 -6.04 -16.58 9.40
N TYR A 340 -6.78 -15.47 9.22
CA TYR A 340 -7.94 -15.42 8.33
C TYR A 340 -7.55 -15.11 6.88
N ALA A 341 -6.34 -14.59 6.65
CA ALA A 341 -5.83 -14.36 5.32
C ALA A 341 -5.37 -15.67 4.67
N VAL A 342 -5.43 -15.70 3.34
CA VAL A 342 -4.67 -16.64 2.51
C VAL A 342 -3.66 -15.84 1.71
N ARG A 343 -2.56 -16.48 1.30
CA ARG A 343 -1.52 -15.87 0.49
C ARG A 343 -1.37 -16.64 -0.82
N MET A 344 -0.84 -15.99 -1.84
CA MET A 344 -0.58 -16.60 -3.13
C MET A 344 0.71 -17.42 -3.04
N PRO A 345 0.69 -18.71 -3.43
CA PRO A 345 1.91 -19.50 -3.46
C PRO A 345 2.77 -19.06 -4.66
N ASN A 346 4.05 -18.79 -4.41
CA ASN A 346 4.99 -18.45 -5.48
C ASN A 346 5.57 -19.75 -6.10
N LYS A 347 5.59 -19.80 -7.44
CA LYS A 347 6.07 -20.96 -8.23
C LYS A 347 7.58 -20.93 -8.51
N GLY A 348 8.27 -19.88 -8.09
CA GLY A 348 9.71 -19.73 -8.26
C GLY A 348 10.50 -20.79 -7.51
N LYS A 349 11.79 -20.90 -7.82
CA LYS A 349 12.69 -21.87 -7.17
C LYS A 349 12.73 -21.75 -5.66
N LEU A 350 12.51 -20.53 -5.15
CA LEU A 350 12.49 -20.18 -3.73
C LEU A 350 11.14 -20.49 -3.04
N GLY A 351 10.16 -21.07 -3.75
CA GLY A 351 8.86 -21.41 -3.16
C GLY A 351 8.22 -20.18 -2.50
N GLY A 352 7.61 -20.33 -1.32
CA GLY A 352 7.19 -19.18 -0.52
C GLY A 352 5.81 -18.60 -0.85
N TRP A 353 5.47 -17.49 -0.19
CA TRP A 353 4.13 -16.92 -0.19
C TRP A 353 4.18 -15.42 -0.34
N GLU A 354 3.23 -14.85 -1.06
CA GLU A 354 3.13 -13.41 -1.29
C GLU A 354 1.68 -12.92 -1.22
N GLY A 355 1.53 -11.61 -1.00
CA GLY A 355 0.25 -10.93 -0.92
C GLY A 355 -0.61 -11.33 0.28
N GLN A 356 -1.81 -10.76 0.35
CA GLN A 356 -2.80 -11.09 1.37
C GLN A 356 -4.24 -10.97 0.86
N TYR A 357 -4.99 -12.06 1.03
CA TYR A 357 -6.33 -12.16 0.49
C TYR A 357 -7.30 -12.66 1.53
N CYS A 358 -8.51 -12.09 1.54
CA CYS A 358 -9.57 -12.55 2.45
C CYS A 358 -10.23 -13.87 2.00
N SER A 359 -9.90 -14.35 0.81
CA SER A 359 -10.41 -15.61 0.26
C SER A 359 -9.55 -16.12 -0.90
N TRP A 360 -9.59 -17.43 -1.16
CA TRP A 360 -8.97 -18.03 -2.33
C TRP A 360 -9.50 -17.47 -3.66
N ASN A 361 -10.75 -17.00 -3.68
CA ASN A 361 -11.31 -16.33 -4.86
C ASN A 361 -10.67 -14.97 -5.12
N CYS A 362 -10.33 -14.22 -4.08
CA CYS A 362 -9.55 -12.99 -4.24
C CYS A 362 -8.13 -13.32 -4.72
N CYS A 363 -7.47 -14.30 -4.10
CA CYS A 363 -6.13 -14.75 -4.51
C CYS A 363 -6.09 -15.13 -6.00
N ARG A 364 -7.08 -15.89 -6.50
CA ARG A 364 -7.20 -16.21 -7.94
C ARG A 364 -7.38 -15.00 -8.86
N LYS A 365 -8.13 -13.98 -8.41
CA LYS A 365 -8.39 -12.78 -9.21
C LYS A 365 -7.15 -11.92 -9.40
N ASP A 366 -6.16 -12.07 -8.54
CA ASP A 366 -4.90 -11.34 -8.61
C ASP A 366 -3.91 -11.96 -9.62
N ILE A 367 -4.19 -13.18 -10.09
CA ILE A 367 -3.36 -13.80 -11.12
C ILE A 367 -3.54 -13.05 -12.44
N VAL A 368 -2.47 -12.39 -12.88
CA VAL A 368 -2.39 -11.73 -14.18
C VAL A 368 -1.98 -12.74 -15.26
N GLY A 369 -2.78 -12.82 -16.33
CA GLY A 369 -2.48 -13.70 -17.48
C GLY A 369 -2.81 -15.19 -17.22
N GLU A 370 -2.22 -16.07 -18.04
CA GLU A 370 -2.47 -17.52 -18.03
C GLU A 370 -1.48 -18.29 -17.14
N ASP A 371 -1.46 -18.00 -15.83
CA ASP A 371 -0.58 -18.73 -14.90
C ASP A 371 -1.22 -20.01 -14.33
N ILE A 372 -1.33 -21.03 -15.18
CA ILE A 372 -1.99 -22.31 -14.86
C ILE A 372 -1.34 -23.01 -13.65
N VAL A 373 -0.03 -22.86 -13.46
CA VAL A 373 0.72 -23.50 -12.36
C VAL A 373 0.26 -22.92 -11.02
N THR A 374 0.27 -21.58 -10.89
CA THR A 374 -0.18 -20.90 -9.67
C THR A 374 -1.66 -21.21 -9.38
N TYR A 375 -2.52 -21.26 -10.40
CA TYR A 375 -3.91 -21.71 -10.25
C TYR A 375 -4.02 -23.13 -9.67
N ALA A 376 -3.22 -24.08 -10.18
CA ALA A 376 -3.21 -25.45 -9.69
C ALA A 376 -2.70 -25.53 -8.24
N MET A 377 -1.65 -24.78 -7.89
CA MET A 377 -1.12 -24.70 -6.53
C MET A 377 -2.16 -24.14 -5.56
N ILE A 378 -2.84 -23.04 -5.91
CA ILE A 378 -3.95 -22.50 -5.10
C ILE A 378 -5.03 -23.56 -4.86
N ALA A 379 -5.41 -24.34 -5.89
CA ALA A 379 -6.41 -25.39 -5.73
C ALA A 379 -5.96 -26.51 -4.78
N VAL A 380 -4.68 -26.89 -4.82
CA VAL A 380 -4.09 -27.87 -3.91
C VAL A 380 -4.10 -27.35 -2.47
N TYR A 381 -3.63 -26.12 -2.24
CA TYR A 381 -3.58 -25.53 -0.90
C TYR A 381 -4.96 -25.20 -0.33
N GLU A 382 -5.89 -24.73 -1.14
CA GLU A 382 -7.28 -24.56 -0.73
C GLU A 382 -7.89 -25.89 -0.28
N LYS A 383 -7.69 -26.96 -1.05
CA LYS A 383 -8.16 -28.30 -0.68
C LYS A 383 -7.51 -28.79 0.62
N TYR A 384 -6.22 -28.54 0.80
CA TYR A 384 -5.48 -28.90 2.00
C TYR A 384 -6.02 -28.14 3.23
N ILE A 385 -6.09 -26.81 3.17
CA ILE A 385 -6.59 -25.96 4.25
C ILE A 385 -8.04 -26.31 4.59
N ASN A 386 -8.92 -26.50 3.60
CA ASN A 386 -10.31 -26.89 3.85
C ASN A 386 -10.42 -28.27 4.52
N LYS A 387 -9.46 -29.16 4.31
CA LYS A 387 -9.42 -30.49 4.93
C LYS A 387 -8.92 -30.43 6.37
N ILE A 388 -7.81 -29.75 6.62
CA ILE A 388 -7.16 -29.73 7.94
C ILE A 388 -7.74 -28.66 8.88
N GLY A 389 -8.26 -27.58 8.29
CA GLY A 389 -8.60 -26.32 8.92
C GLY A 389 -7.39 -25.53 9.43
N ILE A 390 -7.64 -24.31 9.88
CA ILE A 390 -6.66 -23.44 10.54
C ILE A 390 -7.19 -23.14 11.94
N GLN A 391 -6.30 -23.24 12.92
CA GLN A 391 -6.63 -22.96 14.32
C GLN A 391 -6.97 -21.48 14.48
N GLU A 392 -8.19 -21.20 14.95
CA GLU A 392 -8.55 -19.89 15.48
C GLU A 392 -7.69 -19.60 16.70
N ARG A 393 -7.05 -18.44 16.71
CA ARG A 393 -6.25 -18.00 17.84
C ARG A 393 -7.07 -16.97 18.61
N LEU A 394 -6.96 -16.98 19.94
CA LEU A 394 -7.44 -15.83 20.67
C LEU A 394 -6.60 -14.64 20.20
N PRO A 395 -7.20 -13.47 19.90
CA PRO A 395 -6.41 -12.28 19.69
C PRO A 395 -5.50 -12.12 20.90
N ASP A 396 -4.22 -11.87 20.65
CA ASP A 396 -3.29 -11.54 21.72
C ASP A 396 -3.97 -10.46 22.58
N LYS A 397 -3.98 -10.64 23.90
CA LYS A 397 -4.70 -9.73 24.82
C LYS A 397 -4.22 -8.28 24.68
N ASP A 398 -3.11 -8.08 23.98
CA ASP A 398 -2.56 -6.79 23.63
C ASP A 398 -2.10 -6.80 22.14
N PRO A 399 -2.79 -6.10 21.23
CA PRO A 399 -2.37 -5.95 19.83
C PRO A 399 -1.06 -5.14 19.68
N SER A 400 -0.50 -4.57 20.77
CA SER A 400 0.82 -3.95 20.76
C SER A 400 1.97 -4.93 20.98
N ILE A 401 1.68 -6.20 21.30
CA ILE A 401 2.67 -7.29 21.23
C ILE A 401 2.76 -7.71 19.76
N VAL A 402 3.48 -6.87 19.01
CA VAL A 402 3.96 -7.15 17.67
C VAL A 402 4.69 -8.49 17.73
N TRP A 403 4.29 -9.43 16.87
CA TRP A 403 5.09 -10.62 16.59
C TRP A 403 6.43 -10.11 16.06
N ALA A 404 7.45 -10.07 16.92
CA ALA A 404 8.76 -9.56 16.59
C ALA A 404 9.31 -10.37 15.41
N SER A 405 9.24 -9.77 14.23
CA SER A 405 10.00 -10.16 13.06
C SER A 405 11.48 -10.05 13.42
N GLY A 406 12.13 -11.21 13.57
CA GLY A 406 13.49 -11.48 13.10
C GLY A 406 14.70 -10.75 13.68
N ASP A 407 14.59 -9.53 14.20
CA ASP A 407 15.74 -8.76 14.65
C ASP A 407 15.77 -8.73 16.18
N GLY A 408 16.55 -9.66 16.72
CA GLY A 408 16.50 -10.10 18.10
C GLY A 408 16.56 -8.98 19.15
N ILE A 409 15.59 -8.99 20.05
CA ILE A 409 15.70 -8.51 21.45
C ILE A 409 14.90 -9.48 22.34
N ILE A 410 15.64 -10.08 23.28
CA ILE A 410 15.30 -10.47 24.66
C ILE A 410 13.92 -11.09 24.89
N VAL A 411 13.96 -12.41 25.10
CA VAL A 411 12.96 -13.15 25.88
C VAL A 411 13.00 -12.60 27.30
N ASP A 412 12.03 -11.76 27.67
CA ASP A 412 11.72 -11.60 29.09
C ASP A 412 10.93 -12.85 29.51
N GLU A 413 11.58 -13.66 30.35
CA GLU A 413 10.94 -14.69 31.13
C GLU A 413 9.77 -14.09 31.95
N TYR A 414 8.81 -14.94 32.31
CA TYR A 414 7.59 -14.67 33.10
C TYR A 414 6.39 -14.11 32.31
N THR A 415 5.43 -14.97 31.96
CA THR A 415 4.31 -15.34 32.86
C THR A 415 3.27 -16.15 32.06
N PHE A 416 3.26 -17.48 32.20
CA PHE A 416 2.06 -18.32 32.25
C PHE A 416 2.38 -19.62 32.98
#